data_AF-A0A2S9VDD4-F1
#
_entry.id   AF-A0A2S9VDD4-F1
#
_cell.length_a   1.000
_cell.length_b   1.000
_cell.length_c   1.000
_cell.angle_alpha   90.00
_cell.angle_beta   90.00
_cell.angle_gamma   90.00
#
_symmetry.space_group_name_H-M   'P 1'
#
loop_
_entity.id
_entity.type
_entity.pdbx_description
1 polymer ?
#
loop_
_entity_poly.entity_id
_entity_poly.type
_entity_poly.pdbx_seq_one_letter_code
_entity_poly.pdbx_strand_id
1 'polypeptide(L)'
;MKLSLLPLLAVSCLSFAHTSAQAAPEINNTDTTMVVERSGKPPFKRTFVQARTVDVAQFETSTQCEDVKTVTLRGKPPFKRSTECVRVVDVAQFEVGSEQSTTDFSGKPPFKRH
;
A
#
# COMPACT_ATOMS: atom_id res chain seq x y z
N MET A 1 20.02 59.21 -24.97
CA MET A 1 18.68 58.81 -25.44
C MET A 1 18.44 57.37 -25.01
N LYS A 2 17.39 57.17 -24.21
CA LYS A 2 16.55 55.99 -23.97
C LYS A 2 17.22 54.60 -23.77
N LEU A 3 17.18 54.16 -22.51
CA LEU A 3 17.24 52.76 -22.11
C LEU A 3 16.14 51.95 -22.84
N SER A 4 16.50 50.77 -23.34
CA SER A 4 15.55 49.74 -23.78
C SER A 4 16.03 48.36 -23.31
N LEU A 5 16.07 48.17 -22.00
CA LEU A 5 15.82 46.86 -21.40
C LEU A 5 14.30 46.76 -21.20
N LEU A 6 13.70 45.60 -21.50
CA LEU A 6 12.25 45.28 -21.59
C LEU A 6 11.79 45.25 -23.07
N PRO A 7 11.88 44.09 -23.75
CA PRO A 7 10.92 43.01 -23.50
C PRO A 7 11.51 41.61 -23.77
N LEU A 8 12.21 41.01 -22.80
CA LEU A 8 12.56 39.57 -22.86
C LEU A 8 12.02 38.80 -21.64
N LEU A 9 11.25 39.46 -20.79
CA LEU A 9 10.68 38.92 -19.55
C LEU A 9 9.16 38.67 -19.62
N ALA A 10 8.59 38.61 -20.83
CA ALA A 10 7.15 38.47 -21.06
C ALA A 10 6.76 37.17 -21.79
N VAL A 11 7.52 36.08 -21.62
CA VAL A 11 7.18 34.75 -22.21
C VAL A 11 7.11 33.64 -21.16
N SER A 12 7.36 33.90 -19.87
CA SER A 12 7.43 32.81 -18.87
C SER A 12 6.14 32.51 -18.08
N CYS A 13 5.02 33.16 -18.39
CA CYS A 13 3.81 33.01 -17.57
C CYS A 13 2.60 32.71 -18.46
N LEU A 14 2.33 31.44 -18.74
CA LEU A 14 1.01 30.87 -19.07
C LEU A 14 1.20 29.43 -19.55
N SER A 15 1.45 28.49 -18.63
CA SER A 15 1.20 27.04 -18.84
C SER A 15 1.42 26.27 -17.54
N PHE A 16 0.60 26.52 -16.51
CA PHE A 16 0.41 25.55 -15.43
C PHE A 16 -1.09 25.36 -15.18
N ALA A 17 -1.43 24.12 -14.85
CA ALA A 17 -2.75 23.54 -14.59
C ALA A 17 -3.48 22.94 -15.80
N HIS A 18 -2.97 21.82 -16.32
CA HIS A 18 -3.85 20.71 -16.72
C HIS A 18 -3.98 19.78 -15.50
N THR A 19 -5.01 19.97 -14.68
CA THR A 19 -5.47 18.96 -13.72
C THR A 19 -6.41 18.02 -14.46
N SER A 20 -5.86 16.94 -15.04
CA SER A 20 -6.69 15.81 -15.48
C SER A 20 -7.16 15.05 -14.25
N ALA A 21 -8.34 15.39 -13.74
CA ALA A 21 -9.10 14.51 -12.87
C ALA A 21 -9.60 13.32 -13.72
N GLN A 22 -8.72 12.35 -13.98
CA GLN A 22 -9.16 11.04 -14.45
C GLN A 22 -9.74 10.30 -13.25
N ALA A 23 -11.05 10.06 -13.28
CA ALA A 23 -11.66 9.06 -12.43
C ALA A 23 -10.98 7.72 -12.73
N ALA A 24 -10.15 7.25 -11.79
CA ALA A 24 -9.53 5.95 -11.89
C ALA A 24 -10.63 4.87 -11.90
N PRO A 25 -10.56 3.86 -12.78
CA PRO A 25 -11.43 2.71 -12.66
C PRO A 25 -11.07 1.98 -11.35
N GLU A 26 -12.05 1.77 -10.46
CA GLU A 26 -11.84 0.93 -9.28
C GLU A 26 -11.62 -0.52 -9.74
N ILE A 27 -10.36 -0.92 -9.84
CA ILE A 27 -9.98 -2.31 -10.08
C ILE A 27 -10.19 -3.06 -8.77
N ASN A 28 -11.40 -3.59 -8.59
CA ASN A 28 -11.76 -4.47 -7.48
C ASN A 28 -11.18 -5.87 -7.73
N ASN A 29 -9.87 -6.05 -7.52
CA ASN A 29 -9.28 -7.39 -7.55
C ASN A 29 -9.82 -8.19 -6.36
N THR A 30 -10.71 -9.14 -6.65
CA THR A 30 -11.30 -10.04 -5.66
C THR A 30 -10.78 -11.46 -5.91
N ASP A 31 -9.98 -11.98 -4.97
CA ASP A 31 -9.53 -13.36 -5.01
C ASP A 31 -10.42 -14.26 -4.17
N THR A 32 -10.68 -15.46 -4.69
CA THR A 32 -11.44 -16.48 -3.96
C THR A 32 -10.49 -17.27 -3.06
N THR A 33 -10.61 -17.08 -1.76
CA THR A 33 -9.78 -17.77 -0.76
C THR A 33 -10.59 -18.85 -0.04
N MET A 34 -9.96 -19.99 0.25
CA MET A 34 -10.57 -21.06 1.04
C MET A 34 -10.28 -20.86 2.52
N VAL A 35 -11.32 -20.54 3.29
CA VAL A 35 -11.24 -20.40 4.75
C VAL A 35 -11.64 -21.71 5.40
N VAL A 36 -10.85 -22.17 6.39
CA VAL A 36 -11.11 -23.38 7.17
C VAL A 36 -11.52 -23.00 8.58
N GLU A 37 -12.71 -23.41 9.00
CA GLU A 37 -13.21 -23.17 10.35
C GLU A 37 -12.63 -24.23 11.30
N ARG A 38 -11.68 -23.84 12.16
CA ARG A 38 -10.93 -24.77 13.04
C ARG A 38 -11.64 -25.06 14.37
N SER A 39 -12.96 -24.91 14.41
CA SER A 39 -13.78 -25.20 15.60
C SER A 39 -14.11 -26.69 15.67
N GLY A 40 -14.15 -27.26 16.88
CA GLY A 40 -14.57 -28.65 17.12
C GLY A 40 -13.52 -29.73 16.82
N LYS A 41 -13.99 -30.98 16.71
CA LYS A 41 -13.16 -32.15 16.36
C LYS A 41 -13.04 -32.26 14.84
N PRO A 42 -11.88 -32.66 14.29
CA PRO A 42 -11.71 -32.84 12.86
C PRO A 42 -12.67 -33.90 12.31
N PRO A 43 -13.06 -33.82 11.02
CA PRO A 43 -12.59 -32.89 9.99
C PRO A 43 -13.31 -31.53 9.99
N PHE A 44 -12.55 -30.47 9.67
CA PHE A 44 -13.02 -29.08 9.70
C PHE A 44 -13.85 -28.67 8.47
N LYS A 45 -14.84 -27.80 8.70
CA LYS A 45 -15.62 -27.17 7.63
C LYS A 45 -14.77 -26.19 6.83
N ARG A 46 -15.01 -26.10 5.51
CA ARG A 46 -14.30 -25.21 4.59
C ARG A 46 -15.30 -24.38 3.78
N THR A 47 -15.03 -23.09 3.61
CA THR A 47 -15.87 -22.15 2.85
C THR A 47 -15.01 -21.30 1.93
N PHE A 48 -15.46 -21.07 0.69
CA PHE A 48 -14.81 -20.15 -0.23
C PHE A 48 -15.38 -18.75 -0.05
N VAL A 49 -14.50 -17.77 0.18
CA VAL A 49 -14.87 -16.37 0.40
C VAL A 49 -14.11 -15.50 -0.60
N GLN A 50 -14.82 -14.59 -1.27
CA GLN A 50 -14.20 -13.57 -2.10
C GLN A 50 -13.65 -12.46 -1.20
N ALA A 51 -12.33 -12.30 -1.20
CA ALA A 51 -11.64 -11.27 -0.44
C ALA A 51 -10.99 -10.29 -1.42
N ARG A 52 -11.05 -8.99 -1.10
CA ARG A 52 -10.33 -7.97 -1.87
C ARG A 52 -8.83 -8.15 -1.62
N THR A 53 -8.06 -8.32 -2.67
CA THR A 53 -6.60 -8.37 -2.59
C THR A 53 -6.03 -6.99 -2.87
N VAL A 54 -5.18 -6.53 -1.95
CA VAL A 54 -4.43 -5.29 -2.07
C VAL A 54 -2.98 -5.71 -2.27
N ASP A 55 -2.39 -5.28 -3.39
CA ASP A 55 -0.99 -5.54 -3.67
C ASP A 55 -0.14 -4.63 -2.76
N VAL A 56 0.64 -5.25 -1.88
CA VAL A 56 1.47 -4.54 -0.91
C VAL A 56 2.91 -4.69 -1.37
N ALA A 57 3.45 -3.61 -1.96
CA ALA A 57 4.85 -3.56 -2.36
C ALA A 57 5.77 -3.85 -1.16
N GLN A 58 6.88 -4.54 -1.42
CA GLN A 58 7.83 -4.96 -0.40
C GLN A 58 8.44 -3.73 0.30
N PHE A 59 8.09 -3.56 1.58
CA PHE A 59 8.56 -2.44 2.39
C PHE A 59 10.09 -2.47 2.55
N GLU A 60 10.74 -1.36 2.22
CA GLU A 60 12.10 -1.11 2.67
C GLU A 60 12.05 -0.97 4.20
N THR A 61 12.69 -1.91 4.89
CA THR A 61 12.74 -1.88 6.36
C THR A 61 13.75 -0.80 6.76
N SER A 62 13.27 0.42 7.04
CA SER A 62 14.13 1.41 7.68
C SER A 62 14.50 0.88 9.07
N THR A 63 15.78 0.97 9.44
CA THR A 63 16.29 0.56 10.77
C THR A 63 15.94 1.56 11.86
N GLN A 64 15.05 2.51 11.57
CA GLN A 64 14.67 3.57 12.48
C GLN A 64 13.84 3.00 13.63
N CYS A 65 14.38 3.14 14.84
CA CYS A 65 13.68 2.77 16.06
C CYS A 65 13.53 4.00 16.95
N GLU A 66 12.35 4.15 17.53
CA GLU A 66 12.03 5.22 18.47
C GLU A 66 12.06 4.69 19.90
N ASP A 67 12.67 5.48 20.78
CA ASP A 67 12.78 5.17 22.20
C ASP A 67 11.44 5.43 22.91
N VAL A 68 10.75 4.36 23.29
CA VAL A 68 9.52 4.42 24.08
C VAL A 68 9.86 4.25 25.55
N LYS A 69 9.58 5.28 26.35
CA LYS A 69 9.75 5.26 27.81
C LYS A 69 8.47 4.78 28.48
N THR A 70 8.55 3.67 29.22
CA THR A 70 7.42 3.14 29.99
C THR A 70 7.69 3.14 31.48
N VAL A 71 6.63 3.19 32.29
CA VAL A 71 6.71 3.16 33.76
C VAL A 71 5.84 2.02 34.28
N THR A 72 6.44 1.09 35.01
CA THR A 72 5.72 -0.03 35.62
C THR A 72 5.16 0.39 36.98
N LEU A 73 3.85 0.70 37.04
CA LEU A 73 3.13 1.16 38.23
C LEU A 73 2.75 0.01 39.18
N ARG A 74 3.73 -0.77 39.64
CA ARG A 74 3.52 -1.85 40.62
C ARG A 74 4.45 -1.70 41.82
N GLY A 75 3.91 -1.94 43.02
CA GLY A 75 4.66 -1.86 44.29
C GLY A 75 4.56 -0.49 44.96
N LYS A 76 5.41 -0.29 45.99
CA LYS A 76 5.56 1.03 46.62
C LYS A 76 6.47 1.91 45.76
N PRO A 77 6.25 3.23 45.71
CA PRO A 77 7.10 4.14 44.96
C PRO A 77 8.55 4.13 45.52
N PRO A 78 9.56 4.43 44.69
CA PRO A 78 9.48 4.87 43.29
C PRO A 78 9.31 3.71 42.28
N PHE A 79 8.52 3.96 41.24
CA PHE A 79 8.21 2.97 40.20
C PHE A 79 9.36 2.74 39.23
N LYS A 80 9.48 1.51 38.72
CA LYS A 80 10.48 1.14 37.71
C LYS A 80 10.16 1.79 36.37
N ARG A 81 11.20 2.24 35.66
CA ARG A 81 11.12 2.81 34.31
C ARG A 81 11.93 1.96 33.34
N SER A 82 11.44 1.72 32.13
CA SER A 82 12.21 1.10 31.04
C SER A 82 12.14 1.96 29.79
N THR A 83 13.18 1.88 28.95
CA THR A 83 13.22 2.46 27.61
C THR A 83 13.39 1.31 26.63
N GLU A 84 12.50 1.20 25.65
CA GLU A 84 12.51 0.14 24.65
C GLU A 84 12.50 0.75 23.25
N CYS A 85 13.36 0.24 22.35
CA CYS A 85 13.38 0.71 20.97
C CYS A 85 12.27 0.01 20.17
N VAL A 86 11.27 0.79 19.75
CA VAL A 86 10.15 0.30 18.93
C VAL A 86 10.40 0.70 17.48
N ARG A 87 10.31 -0.25 16.56
CA ARG A 87 10.53 0.03 15.12
C ARG A 87 9.36 0.86 14.59
N VAL A 88 9.69 1.95 13.89
CA VAL A 88 8.71 2.79 13.21
C VAL A 88 8.64 2.37 11.75
N VAL A 89 7.43 2.23 11.22
CA VAL A 89 7.19 1.88 9.82
C VAL A 89 6.38 3.00 9.18
N ASP A 90 6.95 3.62 8.15
CA ASP A 90 6.29 4.68 7.39
C ASP A 90 5.31 4.06 6.36
N VAL A 91 4.03 4.39 6.47
CA VAL A 91 2.95 3.82 5.64
C VAL A 91 2.65 4.68 4.40
N ALA A 92 3.44 5.73 4.15
CA ALA A 92 3.02 6.84 3.29
C ALA A 92 3.40 6.73 1.80
N GLN A 93 4.12 5.70 1.35
CA GLN A 93 4.65 5.67 -0.02
C GLN A 93 4.00 4.55 -0.86
N PHE A 94 2.75 4.79 -1.27
CA PHE A 94 2.04 3.96 -2.25
C PHE A 94 1.95 4.71 -3.58
N GLU A 95 2.88 4.42 -4.49
CA GLU A 95 2.72 4.74 -5.91
C GLU A 95 2.62 3.43 -6.68
N VAL A 96 1.43 3.14 -7.21
CA VAL A 96 1.16 1.95 -8.03
C VAL A 96 1.72 2.20 -9.42
N GLY A 97 2.96 1.79 -9.66
CA GLY A 97 3.54 1.74 -11.00
C GLY A 97 2.87 0.64 -11.81
N SER A 98 2.08 1.00 -12.81
CA SER A 98 1.44 0.04 -13.71
C SER A 98 2.44 -0.48 -14.74
N GLU A 99 3.23 -1.50 -14.41
CA GLU A 99 3.91 -2.31 -15.43
C GLU A 99 2.95 -3.41 -15.90
N GLN A 100 2.36 -3.21 -17.08
CA GLN A 100 1.51 -4.19 -17.73
C GLN A 100 2.37 -5.36 -18.23
N SER A 101 2.40 -6.48 -17.50
CA SER A 101 2.87 -7.74 -18.07
C SER A 101 1.69 -8.45 -18.76
N THR A 102 1.64 -8.33 -20.08
CA THR A 102 0.70 -9.08 -20.92
C THR A 102 1.17 -10.53 -21.00
N THR A 103 0.45 -11.48 -20.39
CA THR A 103 0.65 -12.90 -20.66
C THR A 103 -0.29 -13.35 -21.78
N ASP A 104 0.25 -13.60 -22.96
CA ASP A 104 -0.49 -14.14 -24.11
C ASP A 104 -0.77 -15.63 -23.93
N PHE A 105 -1.85 -15.98 -23.22
CA PHE A 105 -2.33 -17.37 -23.19
C PHE A 105 -3.28 -17.63 -24.37
N SER A 106 -2.76 -18.20 -25.45
CA SER A 106 -3.57 -18.75 -26.55
C SER A 106 -3.64 -20.28 -26.44
N GLY A 107 -4.80 -20.80 -26.05
CA GLY A 107 -5.03 -22.23 -25.96
C GLY A 107 -6.53 -22.53 -25.96
N LYS A 108 -6.96 -23.49 -26.77
CA LYS A 108 -8.34 -24.02 -26.73
C LYS A 108 -8.42 -24.97 -25.53
N PRO A 109 -9.36 -24.77 -24.59
CA PRO A 109 -9.46 -25.61 -23.41
C PRO A 109 -9.67 -27.06 -23.84
N PRO A 110 -8.87 -28.00 -23.34
CA PRO A 110 -9.03 -29.39 -23.70
C PRO A 110 -10.35 -29.91 -23.09
N PHE A 111 -10.85 -30.99 -23.68
CA PHE A 111 -12.02 -31.80 -23.31
C PHE A 111 -13.34 -31.47 -24.02
N LYS A 112 -13.75 -32.40 -24.88
CA LYS A 112 -15.15 -32.56 -25.34
C LYS A 112 -15.96 -33.11 -24.16
N ARG A 113 -17.12 -32.51 -23.89
CA ARG A 113 -18.15 -33.10 -23.02
C ARG A 113 -18.96 -34.07 -23.88
N HIS A 114 -18.70 -35.37 -23.74
CA HIS A 114 -19.63 -36.42 -24.14
C HIS A 114 -20.58 -36.68 -22.97
#